data_AF-C0ZRE3-F1
#
_entry.id   AF-C0ZRE3-F1
#
_cell.length_a   1.000
_cell.length_b   1.000
_cell.length_c   1.000
_cell.angle_alpha   90.00
_cell.angle_beta   90.00
_cell.angle_gamma   90.00
#
_symmetry.space_group_name_H-M   'P 1'
#
loop_
_entity.id
_entity.type
_entity.pdbx_description
1 polymer ?
#
loop_
_entity_poly.entity_id
_entity_poly.type
_entity_poly.pdbx_seq_one_letter_code
_entity_poly.pdbx_strand_id
1 'polypeptide(L)'
;MVAAYAVAESRVDDFSFSDDGLTSVVITPQWAGATAAVVATVGVALLHRWGRGGLASVFAAVGALVIALPAFVPVSASISVTLNAMGAGTFLAAAAYPTKSHRAAQIALALGVTATTLYFGAADLWRDRVARWSLTLPGDTYPVPSTVPVWILLAATLLVAGVALVARSGQETDDVDTRLVTLGVVLPLAFTALYAWLGSTSTSHGSWVTAVVIAVAVTVALAWRLPQHDARFILAGLAIGAVSISSISFSSDWTWAVPAVGAALALGVAVGWKRPMPQLGLGLLAVTALSGLLDAALTTVAYVFVLPLALGLAVASCMPVAVGAVASGSVLPFTLTLFSVSATFLDPVSQEFGWSTAPLEEHGPAAVTTPIPLTVLAATATIVVAMSTIHLKRVRTAVVT
;
A
#
# COMPACT_ATOMS: atom_id res chain seq x y z
N MET A 1 -9.15 -0.37 -5.31
CA MET A 1 -8.72 -1.38 -6.28
C MET A 1 -8.01 -0.75 -7.46
N VAL A 2 -8.67 -0.06 -8.40
CA VAL A 2 -8.01 0.50 -9.61
C VAL A 2 -6.80 1.40 -9.29
N ALA A 3 -6.97 2.40 -8.41
CA ALA A 3 -5.86 3.26 -7.98
C ALA A 3 -4.73 2.47 -7.29
N ALA A 4 -5.10 1.54 -6.41
CA ALA A 4 -4.14 0.66 -5.72
C ALA A 4 -3.38 -0.24 -6.71
N TYR A 5 -4.03 -0.72 -7.76
CA TYR A 5 -3.40 -1.51 -8.82
C TYR A 5 -2.42 -0.66 -9.63
N ALA A 6 -2.80 0.57 -10.00
CA ALA A 6 -1.90 1.49 -10.71
C ALA A 6 -0.62 1.82 -9.91
N VAL A 7 -0.71 1.90 -8.58
CA VAL A 7 0.47 2.03 -7.71
C VAL A 7 1.21 0.69 -7.60
N ALA A 8 0.50 -0.42 -7.45
CA ALA A 8 1.13 -1.74 -7.32
C ALA A 8 1.84 -2.20 -8.60
N GLU A 9 1.41 -1.79 -9.79
CA GLU A 9 2.09 -2.05 -11.07
C GLU A 9 3.41 -1.27 -11.22
N SER A 10 3.64 -0.28 -10.35
CA SER A 10 4.98 0.32 -10.17
C SER A 10 5.89 -0.51 -9.26
N ARG A 11 5.38 -1.60 -8.64
CA ARG A 11 6.22 -2.66 -8.08
C ARG A 11 6.78 -3.41 -9.26
N VAL A 12 8.06 -3.19 -9.46
CA VAL A 12 8.76 -3.79 -10.56
C VAL A 12 9.48 -5.00 -10.03
N ASP A 13 9.10 -6.15 -10.57
CA ASP A 13 9.82 -7.39 -10.37
C ASP A 13 10.96 -7.56 -11.40
N ASP A 14 11.07 -6.64 -12.37
CA ASP A 14 12.05 -6.64 -13.48
C ASP A 14 12.95 -5.39 -13.44
N PHE A 15 14.07 -5.38 -12.71
CA PHE A 15 14.96 -4.21 -12.68
C PHE A 15 16.41 -4.52 -13.00
N SER A 16 16.96 -3.67 -13.87
CA SER A 16 18.37 -3.31 -13.93
C SER A 16 18.44 -1.83 -14.34
N PHE A 17 19.03 -1.00 -13.48
CA PHE A 17 19.12 0.45 -13.68
C PHE A 17 20.56 0.93 -13.55
N SER A 18 20.91 1.99 -14.28
CA SER A 18 22.18 2.69 -14.11
C SER A 18 22.17 3.62 -12.91
N ASP A 19 23.33 3.74 -12.29
CA ASP A 19 23.58 4.27 -10.96
C ASP A 19 23.66 5.81 -10.95
N ASP A 20 22.51 6.49 -10.87
CA ASP A 20 22.41 7.96 -10.75
C ASP A 20 21.74 8.40 -9.42
N GLY A 21 22.11 7.80 -8.28
CA GLY A 21 21.94 8.30 -6.90
C GLY A 21 20.55 8.84 -6.45
N LEU A 22 20.15 10.03 -6.91
CA LEU A 22 18.87 10.68 -6.55
C LEU A 22 17.72 10.29 -7.50
N THR A 23 18.00 10.02 -8.76
CA THR A 23 16.97 9.64 -9.75
C THR A 23 16.46 8.23 -9.50
N SER A 24 17.29 7.36 -8.92
CA SER A 24 16.93 5.99 -8.52
C SER A 24 15.88 5.94 -7.40
N VAL A 25 15.81 6.95 -6.52
CA VAL A 25 14.82 7.00 -5.43
C VAL A 25 13.40 7.30 -5.96
N VAL A 26 13.30 8.16 -6.98
CA VAL A 26 12.02 8.67 -7.54
C VAL A 26 11.34 7.67 -8.48
N ILE A 27 12.01 6.56 -8.80
CA ILE A 27 11.48 5.49 -9.67
C ILE A 27 11.10 4.24 -8.87
N THR A 28 11.07 4.33 -7.54
CA THR A 28 10.79 3.18 -6.67
C THR A 28 9.31 3.00 -6.37
N PRO A 29 8.88 1.77 -6.02
CA PRO A 29 7.52 1.51 -5.53
C PRO A 29 7.23 2.29 -4.24
N GLN A 30 8.27 2.54 -3.43
CA GLN A 30 8.19 3.33 -2.22
C GLN A 30 7.86 4.79 -2.51
N TRP A 31 8.56 5.39 -3.48
CA TRP A 31 8.23 6.73 -3.95
C TRP A 31 6.81 6.78 -4.50
N ALA A 32 6.41 5.82 -5.34
CA ALA A 32 5.06 5.76 -5.87
C ALA A 32 3.99 5.68 -4.77
N GLY A 33 4.19 4.80 -3.78
CA GLY A 33 3.31 4.68 -2.61
C GLY A 33 3.22 5.96 -1.81
N ALA A 34 4.35 6.62 -1.56
CA ALA A 34 4.41 7.85 -0.78
C ALA A 34 3.77 9.03 -1.52
N THR A 35 4.07 9.21 -2.81
CA THR A 35 3.44 10.22 -3.66
C THR A 35 1.94 10.02 -3.73
N ALA A 36 1.47 8.78 -3.94
CA ALA A 36 0.04 8.47 -3.95
C ALA A 36 -0.63 8.80 -2.60
N ALA A 37 0.02 8.48 -1.47
CA ALA A 37 -0.48 8.79 -0.13
C ALA A 37 -0.59 10.30 0.12
N VAL A 38 0.45 11.05 -0.22
CA VAL A 38 0.50 12.51 -0.06
C VAL A 38 -0.57 13.17 -0.92
N VAL A 39 -0.65 12.81 -2.21
CA VAL A 39 -1.63 13.36 -3.14
C VAL A 39 -3.06 13.01 -2.72
N ALA A 40 -3.30 11.76 -2.28
CA ALA A 40 -4.60 11.37 -1.76
C ALA A 40 -5.00 12.17 -0.51
N THR A 41 -4.09 12.32 0.45
CA THR A 41 -4.34 13.04 1.70
C THR A 41 -4.65 14.51 1.45
N VAL A 42 -3.83 15.17 0.62
CA VAL A 42 -4.04 16.57 0.23
C VAL A 42 -5.33 16.72 -0.58
N GLY A 43 -5.59 15.80 -1.52
CA GLY A 43 -6.82 15.81 -2.31
C GLY A 43 -8.08 15.67 -1.47
N VAL A 44 -8.08 14.75 -0.49
CA VAL A 44 -9.19 14.59 0.46
C VAL A 44 -9.37 15.83 1.32
N ALA A 45 -8.28 16.44 1.80
CA ALA A 45 -8.35 17.69 2.56
C ALA A 45 -8.96 18.83 1.73
N LEU A 46 -8.55 18.98 0.47
CA LEU A 46 -9.11 19.98 -0.46
C LEU A 46 -10.58 19.71 -0.77
N LEU A 47 -10.96 18.45 -1.01
CA LEU A 47 -12.34 18.05 -1.26
C LEU A 47 -13.23 18.19 -0.03
N HIS A 48 -12.71 18.07 1.19
CA HIS A 48 -13.51 18.35 2.39
C HIS A 48 -13.61 19.85 2.72
N ARG A 49 -12.54 20.61 2.46
CA ARG A 49 -12.51 22.06 2.69
C ARG A 49 -13.35 22.83 1.67
N TRP A 50 -13.27 22.45 0.40
CA TRP A 50 -13.84 23.21 -0.72
C TRP A 50 -14.81 22.38 -1.58
N GLY A 51 -14.87 21.07 -1.38
CA GLY A 51 -15.50 20.17 -2.33
C GLY A 51 -17.01 20.28 -2.35
N ARG A 52 -17.51 20.45 -3.57
CA ARG A 52 -18.85 20.04 -4.01
C ARG A 52 -18.67 18.72 -4.76
N GLY A 53 -19.71 17.89 -4.89
CA GLY A 53 -19.61 16.62 -5.64
C GLY A 53 -19.02 16.75 -7.07
N GLY A 54 -19.18 17.92 -7.70
CA GLY A 54 -18.54 18.24 -8.99
C GLY A 54 -17.01 18.34 -8.96
N LEU A 55 -16.42 18.81 -7.85
CA LEU A 55 -14.96 18.81 -7.68
C LEU A 55 -14.44 17.38 -7.53
N ALA A 56 -15.14 16.53 -6.79
CA ALA A 56 -14.76 15.11 -6.66
C ALA A 56 -14.84 14.38 -8.02
N SER A 57 -15.83 14.67 -8.87
CA SER A 57 -15.86 14.11 -10.24
C SER A 57 -14.70 14.61 -11.11
N VAL A 58 -14.29 15.87 -10.96
CA VAL A 58 -13.11 16.41 -11.65
C VAL A 58 -11.85 15.70 -11.19
N PHE A 59 -11.69 15.47 -9.88
CA PHE A 59 -10.56 14.69 -9.34
C PHE A 59 -10.53 13.26 -9.90
N ALA A 60 -11.68 12.59 -10.02
CA ALA A 60 -11.76 11.27 -10.63
C ALA A 60 -11.32 11.29 -12.10
N ALA A 61 -11.82 12.25 -12.89
CA ALA A 61 -11.48 12.38 -14.30
C ALA A 61 -10.00 12.73 -14.51
N VAL A 62 -9.47 13.68 -13.73
CA VAL A 62 -8.06 14.06 -13.78
C VAL A 62 -7.16 12.89 -13.38
N GLY A 63 -7.49 12.17 -12.30
CA GLY A 63 -6.71 11.02 -11.85
C GLY A 63 -6.67 9.90 -12.89
N ALA A 64 -7.80 9.58 -13.49
CA ALA A 64 -7.87 8.59 -14.56
C ALA A 64 -7.13 9.03 -15.83
N LEU A 65 -7.22 10.30 -16.21
CA LEU A 65 -6.50 10.85 -17.36
C LEU A 65 -4.98 10.79 -17.15
N VAL A 66 -4.50 11.12 -15.95
CA VAL A 66 -3.07 11.04 -15.60
C VAL A 66 -2.56 9.60 -15.66
N ILE A 67 -3.34 8.62 -15.17
CA ILE A 67 -2.98 7.20 -15.29
C ILE A 67 -2.98 6.76 -16.76
N ALA A 68 -3.95 7.22 -17.55
CA ALA A 68 -4.09 6.87 -18.95
C ALA A 68 -3.10 7.58 -19.89
N LEU A 69 -2.37 8.59 -19.41
CA LEU A 69 -1.51 9.45 -20.23
C LEU A 69 -0.53 8.67 -21.12
N PRO A 70 0.14 7.58 -20.65
CA PRO A 70 1.06 6.81 -21.49
C PRO A 70 0.39 6.08 -22.66
N ALA A 71 -0.94 5.95 -22.69
CA ALA A 71 -1.67 5.42 -23.84
C ALA A 71 -1.82 6.45 -24.99
N PHE A 72 -1.62 7.74 -24.71
CA PHE A 72 -1.85 8.82 -25.68
C PHE A 72 -0.56 9.55 -26.07
N VAL A 73 0.43 9.56 -25.19
CA VAL A 73 1.69 10.28 -25.37
C VAL A 73 2.84 9.36 -24.95
N PRO A 74 3.97 9.32 -25.67
CA PRO A 74 5.15 8.59 -25.23
C PRO A 74 5.67 9.19 -23.92
N VAL A 75 5.56 8.42 -22.84
CA VAL A 75 6.04 8.78 -21.50
C VAL A 75 7.17 7.83 -21.14
N SER A 76 8.32 8.37 -20.75
CA SER A 76 9.44 7.56 -20.29
C SER A 76 9.06 6.77 -19.03
N ALA A 77 9.60 5.55 -18.94
CA ALA A 77 9.45 4.70 -17.77
C ALA A 77 9.68 5.48 -16.45
N SER A 78 10.82 6.18 -16.31
CA SER A 78 11.17 6.91 -15.08
C SER A 78 10.11 7.93 -14.63
N ILE A 79 9.49 8.67 -15.55
CA ILE A 79 8.47 9.66 -15.22
C ILE A 79 7.11 9.00 -14.96
N SER A 80 6.83 7.87 -15.61
CA SER A 80 5.55 7.17 -15.51
C SER A 80 5.25 6.66 -14.09
N VAL A 81 6.25 6.30 -13.28
CA VAL A 81 6.08 5.91 -11.86
C VAL A 81 5.42 7.04 -11.07
N THR A 82 5.98 8.24 -11.18
CA THR A 82 5.48 9.41 -10.46
C THR A 82 4.11 9.84 -10.99
N LEU A 83 3.91 9.82 -12.32
CA LEU A 83 2.61 10.12 -12.92
C LEU A 83 1.52 9.15 -12.47
N ASN A 84 1.77 7.85 -12.52
CA ASN A 84 0.83 6.83 -12.06
C ASN A 84 0.49 7.02 -10.57
N ALA A 85 1.48 7.31 -9.73
CA ALA A 85 1.27 7.60 -8.32
C ALA A 85 0.41 8.84 -8.07
N MET A 86 0.66 9.93 -8.81
CA MET A 86 -0.17 11.15 -8.74
C MET A 86 -1.60 10.89 -9.21
N GLY A 87 -1.77 10.18 -10.34
CA GLY A 87 -3.07 9.82 -10.88
C GLY A 87 -3.85 8.88 -9.94
N ALA A 88 -3.18 7.90 -9.35
CA ALA A 88 -3.77 7.02 -8.37
C ALA A 88 -4.18 7.75 -7.08
N GLY A 89 -3.32 8.63 -6.56
CA GLY A 89 -3.61 9.42 -5.36
C GLY A 89 -4.81 10.35 -5.57
N THR A 90 -4.87 11.05 -6.71
CA THR A 90 -6.01 11.92 -7.07
C THR A 90 -7.31 11.12 -7.25
N PHE A 91 -7.25 9.96 -7.90
CA PHE A 91 -8.40 9.07 -8.06
C PHE A 91 -8.87 8.49 -6.72
N LEU A 92 -7.94 8.13 -5.82
CA LEU A 92 -8.25 7.65 -4.47
C LEU A 92 -8.91 8.75 -3.64
N ALA A 93 -8.46 10.00 -3.75
CA ALA A 93 -9.12 11.14 -3.10
C ALA A 93 -10.58 11.31 -3.56
N ALA A 94 -10.83 11.18 -4.87
CA ALA A 94 -12.19 11.22 -5.41
C ALA A 94 -13.07 10.07 -4.88
N ALA A 95 -12.51 8.85 -4.80
CA ALA A 95 -13.21 7.69 -4.28
C ALA A 95 -13.48 7.77 -2.77
N ALA A 96 -12.62 8.46 -2.01
CA ALA A 96 -12.79 8.66 -0.57
C ALA A 96 -13.90 9.66 -0.23
N TYR A 97 -14.13 10.66 -1.09
CA TYR A 97 -15.14 11.71 -0.87
C TYR A 97 -16.56 11.18 -0.52
N PRO A 98 -17.18 10.26 -1.31
CA PRO A 98 -18.53 9.76 -1.01
C PRO A 98 -18.58 8.79 0.17
N THR A 99 -17.44 8.38 0.74
CA THR A 99 -17.41 7.47 1.89
C THR A 99 -17.69 8.17 3.22
N LYS A 100 -17.79 9.52 3.22
CA LYS A 100 -18.18 10.28 4.42
C LYS A 100 -19.53 9.74 4.93
N SER A 101 -19.61 9.59 6.25
CA SER A 101 -20.74 9.02 7.02
C SER A 101 -21.17 7.57 6.72
N HIS A 102 -20.54 6.87 5.76
CA HIS A 102 -20.93 5.51 5.38
C HIS A 102 -19.84 4.49 5.76
N ARG A 103 -19.99 3.89 6.94
CA ARG A 103 -19.05 2.86 7.46
C ARG A 103 -18.80 1.72 6.45
N ALA A 104 -19.83 1.30 5.71
CA ALA A 104 -19.70 0.24 4.70
C ALA A 104 -18.80 0.67 3.53
N ALA A 105 -18.95 1.89 3.05
CA ALA A 105 -18.14 2.44 1.97
C ALA A 105 -16.68 2.66 2.39
N GLN A 106 -16.44 3.07 3.64
CA GLN A 106 -15.09 3.21 4.21
C GLN A 106 -14.37 1.86 4.32
N ILE A 107 -15.07 0.81 4.78
CA ILE A 107 -14.53 -0.55 4.81
C ILE A 107 -14.23 -1.05 3.40
N ALA A 108 -15.16 -0.85 2.46
CA ALA A 108 -14.95 -1.26 1.07
C ALA A 108 -13.75 -0.55 0.43
N LEU A 109 -13.56 0.75 0.70
CA LEU A 109 -12.41 1.51 0.24
C LEU A 109 -11.11 0.97 0.85
N ALA A 110 -11.05 0.84 2.18
CA ALA A 110 -9.86 0.35 2.87
C ALA A 110 -9.47 -1.05 2.41
N LEU A 111 -10.41 -2.00 2.39
CA LEU A 111 -10.18 -3.36 1.91
C LEU A 111 -9.80 -3.40 0.44
N GLY A 112 -10.47 -2.61 -0.39
CA GLY A 112 -10.17 -2.54 -1.81
C GLY A 112 -8.79 -1.93 -2.11
N VAL A 113 -8.18 -1.21 -1.18
CA VAL A 113 -6.79 -0.75 -1.28
C VAL A 113 -5.87 -1.84 -0.75
N THR A 114 -6.06 -2.29 0.49
CA THR A 114 -5.16 -3.26 1.14
C THR A 114 -5.15 -4.64 0.48
N ALA A 115 -6.31 -5.14 0.02
CA ALA A 115 -6.38 -6.43 -0.66
C ALA A 115 -5.68 -6.37 -2.02
N THR A 116 -5.83 -5.29 -2.77
CA THR A 116 -5.07 -5.11 -4.03
C THR A 116 -3.57 -5.06 -3.77
N THR A 117 -3.12 -4.43 -2.68
CA THR A 117 -1.70 -4.38 -2.30
C THR A 117 -1.11 -5.75 -1.97
N LEU A 118 -1.88 -6.62 -1.31
CA LEU A 118 -1.40 -7.93 -0.82
C LEU A 118 -1.56 -9.04 -1.87
N TYR A 119 -2.63 -9.00 -2.67
CA TYR A 119 -2.94 -10.02 -3.67
C TYR A 119 -2.59 -9.57 -5.10
N PHE A 120 -1.76 -8.54 -5.25
CA PHE A 120 -1.31 -8.06 -6.57
C PHE A 120 -0.68 -9.18 -7.40
N GLY A 121 0.26 -9.93 -6.83
CA GLY A 121 0.91 -11.06 -7.53
C GLY A 121 -0.07 -12.16 -7.96
N ALA A 122 -1.16 -12.37 -7.22
CA ALA A 122 -2.21 -13.31 -7.64
C ALA A 122 -3.02 -12.80 -8.84
N ALA A 123 -3.24 -11.48 -8.92
CA ALA A 123 -3.92 -10.86 -10.05
C ALA A 123 -3.05 -10.88 -11.32
N ASP A 124 -1.74 -10.82 -11.17
CA ASP A 124 -0.77 -10.84 -12.26
C ASP A 124 -0.63 -12.21 -12.94
N LEU A 125 -0.88 -13.32 -12.23
CA LEU A 125 -0.84 -14.68 -12.82
C LEU A 125 -1.79 -14.89 -13.99
N TRP A 126 -2.83 -14.06 -14.11
CA TRP A 126 -3.88 -14.18 -15.10
C TRP A 126 -3.75 -13.14 -16.22
N ARG A 127 -2.62 -12.43 -16.31
CA ARG A 127 -2.35 -11.40 -17.31
C ARG A 127 -0.98 -11.62 -17.95
N ASP A 128 -0.93 -11.48 -19.28
CA ASP A 128 0.35 -11.39 -20.00
C ASP A 128 1.08 -10.11 -19.55
N ARG A 129 2.16 -10.28 -18.80
CA ARG A 129 2.99 -9.19 -18.31
C ARG A 129 3.81 -8.64 -19.48
N VAL A 130 3.56 -7.38 -19.85
CA VAL A 130 4.51 -6.66 -20.71
C VAL A 130 5.62 -6.17 -19.78
N ALA A 131 6.85 -6.60 -20.01
CA ALA A 131 8.03 -6.09 -19.31
C ALA A 131 8.12 -4.58 -19.58
N ARG A 132 7.68 -3.77 -18.60
CA ARG A 132 7.57 -2.30 -18.73
C ARG A 132 8.86 -1.57 -18.38
N TRP A 133 9.80 -2.26 -17.76
CA TRP A 133 10.87 -1.63 -16.98
C TRP A 133 12.24 -2.23 -17.28
N SER A 134 12.56 -2.47 -18.56
CA SER A 134 13.86 -2.99 -18.97
C SER A 134 14.95 -1.91 -19.05
N LEU A 135 16.21 -2.34 -18.88
CA LEU A 135 17.43 -1.56 -19.09
C LEU A 135 17.31 -0.64 -20.32
N THR A 136 17.39 0.65 -20.08
CA THR A 136 17.67 1.64 -21.14
C THR A 136 19.09 2.12 -20.98
N LEU A 137 19.81 2.20 -22.09
CA LEU A 137 21.11 2.87 -22.13
C LEU A 137 20.93 4.33 -21.69
N PRO A 138 21.93 4.95 -21.03
CA PRO A 138 21.89 6.37 -20.71
C PRO A 138 21.56 7.19 -21.97
N GLY A 139 20.40 7.87 -21.97
CA GLY A 139 19.91 8.68 -23.10
C GLY A 139 18.79 8.06 -23.93
N ASP A 140 18.45 6.77 -23.76
CA ASP A 140 17.31 6.14 -24.43
C ASP A 140 16.02 6.28 -23.61
N THR A 141 14.95 6.76 -24.25
CA THR A 141 13.61 6.79 -23.64
C THR A 141 12.84 5.54 -24.02
N TYR A 142 12.55 4.67 -23.06
CA TYR A 142 11.61 3.55 -23.25
C TYR A 142 10.18 4.01 -22.94
N PRO A 143 9.30 4.15 -23.95
CA PRO A 143 7.90 4.50 -23.72
C PRO A 143 7.14 3.29 -23.19
N VAL A 144 6.40 3.49 -22.11
CA VAL A 144 5.58 2.43 -21.48
C VAL A 144 4.10 2.59 -21.81
N PRO A 145 3.33 1.49 -21.96
CA PRO A 145 1.87 1.58 -22.12
C PRO A 145 1.18 2.06 -20.83
N SER A 146 -0.09 2.45 -20.90
CA SER A 146 -0.89 2.77 -19.69
C SER A 146 -0.97 1.55 -18.74
N THR A 147 -0.79 1.77 -17.44
CA THR A 147 -0.86 0.76 -16.37
C THR A 147 -2.19 0.01 -16.41
N VAL A 148 -3.26 0.77 -16.20
CA VAL A 148 -4.62 0.28 -16.29
C VAL A 148 -5.15 0.47 -17.71
N PRO A 149 -5.82 -0.53 -18.31
CA PRO A 149 -6.53 -0.37 -19.57
C PRO A 149 -7.51 0.82 -19.55
N VAL A 150 -7.51 1.63 -20.60
CA VAL A 150 -8.29 2.89 -20.67
C VAL A 150 -9.79 2.66 -20.44
N TRP A 151 -10.35 1.54 -20.90
CA TRP A 151 -11.76 1.21 -20.70
C TRP A 151 -12.11 0.90 -19.24
N ILE A 152 -11.18 0.29 -18.48
CA ILE A 152 -11.35 0.07 -17.02
C ILE A 152 -11.31 1.42 -16.30
N LEU A 153 -10.38 2.30 -16.68
CA LEU A 153 -10.30 3.65 -16.13
C LEU A 153 -11.57 4.45 -16.41
N LEU A 154 -12.11 4.36 -17.63
CA LEU A 154 -13.35 5.03 -18.00
C LEU A 154 -14.54 4.51 -17.18
N ALA A 155 -14.71 3.20 -17.06
CA ALA A 155 -15.77 2.60 -16.26
C ALA A 155 -15.65 2.98 -14.77
N ALA A 156 -14.43 2.92 -14.20
CA ALA A 156 -14.18 3.30 -12.82
C ALA A 156 -14.45 4.80 -12.59
N THR A 157 -14.05 5.65 -13.53
CA THR A 157 -14.30 7.10 -13.46
C THR A 157 -15.78 7.40 -13.48
N LEU A 158 -16.54 6.78 -14.38
CA LEU A 158 -18.00 6.96 -14.45
C LEU A 158 -18.68 6.54 -13.15
N LEU A 159 -18.25 5.43 -12.54
CA LEU A 159 -18.78 4.97 -11.25
C LEU A 159 -18.44 5.96 -10.11
N VAL A 160 -17.17 6.33 -9.96
CA VAL A 160 -16.73 7.23 -8.88
C VAL A 160 -17.34 8.63 -9.06
N ALA A 161 -17.31 9.17 -10.27
CA ALA A 161 -17.90 10.48 -10.59
C ALA A 161 -19.41 10.47 -10.39
N GLY A 162 -20.10 9.42 -10.85
CA GLY A 162 -21.55 9.27 -10.66
C GLY A 162 -21.94 9.25 -9.19
N VAL A 163 -21.26 8.43 -8.38
CA VAL A 163 -21.50 8.36 -6.93
C VAL A 163 -21.16 9.68 -6.24
N ALA A 164 -20.06 10.34 -6.61
CA ALA A 164 -19.67 11.62 -6.05
C ALA A 164 -20.66 12.75 -6.39
N LEU A 165 -21.25 12.73 -7.59
CA LEU A 165 -22.28 13.68 -8.01
C LEU A 165 -23.59 13.49 -7.24
N VAL A 166 -23.96 12.25 -6.91
CA VAL A 166 -25.14 11.94 -6.09
C VAL A 166 -24.92 12.30 -4.62
N ALA A 167 -23.72 12.06 -4.09
CA ALA A 167 -23.35 12.42 -2.71
C ALA A 167 -23.33 13.95 -2.44
N ARG A 168 -23.39 14.76 -3.50
CA ARG A 168 -23.36 16.24 -3.48
C ARG A 168 -24.44 16.89 -2.61
N SER A 169 -25.60 16.26 -2.42
CA SER A 169 -26.77 16.90 -1.80
C SER A 169 -26.77 16.91 -0.27
N GLY A 170 -25.87 16.18 0.40
CA GLY A 170 -25.99 15.93 1.85
C GLY A 170 -24.74 16.12 2.70
N GLN A 171 -23.60 16.54 2.14
CA GLN A 171 -22.36 16.72 2.91
C GLN A 171 -22.11 18.18 3.26
N GLU A 172 -22.24 18.52 4.54
CA GLU A 172 -21.73 19.79 5.08
C GLU A 172 -20.19 19.83 5.01
N THR A 173 -19.67 21.02 4.71
CA THR A 173 -18.24 21.35 4.82
C THR A 173 -17.84 21.19 6.28
N ASP A 174 -16.83 20.37 6.51
CA ASP A 174 -16.37 20.04 7.87
C ASP A 174 -14.96 20.58 8.04
N ASP A 175 -14.61 20.90 9.29
CA ASP A 175 -13.30 21.44 9.58
C ASP A 175 -12.26 20.34 9.40
N VAL A 176 -11.26 20.61 8.55
CA VAL A 176 -10.27 19.61 8.20
C VAL A 176 -9.33 19.45 9.39
N ASP A 177 -9.31 18.27 10.01
CA ASP A 177 -8.33 17.98 11.06
C ASP A 177 -6.91 18.02 10.47
N THR A 178 -6.26 19.16 10.68
CA THR A 178 -4.89 19.44 10.23
C THR A 178 -3.89 18.43 10.76
N ARG A 179 -4.18 17.77 11.89
CA ARG A 179 -3.37 16.67 12.40
C ARG A 179 -3.42 15.53 11.40
N LEU A 180 -4.59 15.00 11.06
CA LEU A 180 -4.70 13.88 10.12
C LEU A 180 -4.07 14.18 8.74
N VAL A 181 -4.18 15.42 8.27
CA VAL A 181 -3.52 15.85 7.03
C VAL A 181 -1.99 15.85 7.17
N THR A 182 -1.46 16.46 8.24
CA THR A 182 -0.01 16.44 8.49
C THR A 182 0.50 15.03 8.66
N LEU A 183 -0.27 14.15 9.28
CA LEU A 183 0.08 12.74 9.45
C LEU A 183 0.14 11.95 8.14
N GLY A 184 -0.88 12.10 7.29
CA GLY A 184 -0.93 11.46 5.98
C GLY A 184 0.12 11.99 4.99
N VAL A 185 0.76 13.13 5.28
CA VAL A 185 1.87 13.69 4.49
C VAL A 185 3.23 13.35 5.09
N VAL A 186 3.42 13.58 6.39
CA VAL A 186 4.71 13.42 7.07
C VAL A 186 5.13 11.95 7.12
N LEU A 187 4.21 11.04 7.40
CA LEU A 187 4.54 9.63 7.61
C LEU A 187 5.06 8.96 6.31
N PRO A 188 4.40 9.10 5.14
CA PRO A 188 4.93 8.60 3.88
C PRO A 188 6.28 9.20 3.49
N LEU A 189 6.46 10.53 3.69
CA LEU A 189 7.71 11.20 3.36
C LEU A 189 8.86 10.76 4.28
N ALA A 190 8.60 10.58 5.58
CA ALA A 190 9.58 10.07 6.52
C ALA A 190 10.04 8.65 6.14
N PHE A 191 9.11 7.80 5.69
CA PHE A 191 9.42 6.46 5.21
C PHE A 191 10.26 6.49 3.93
N THR A 192 9.94 7.36 2.97
CA THR A 192 10.76 7.56 1.77
C THR A 192 12.16 8.11 2.09
N ALA A 193 12.27 9.03 3.05
CA ALA A 193 13.58 9.54 3.50
C ALA A 193 14.43 8.44 4.16
N LEU A 194 13.79 7.57 4.95
CA LEU A 194 14.46 6.42 5.56
C LEU A 194 14.92 5.40 4.51
N TYR A 195 14.13 5.20 3.45
CA TYR A 195 14.51 4.40 2.28
C TYR A 195 15.73 4.98 1.55
N ALA A 196 15.71 6.28 1.26
CA ALA A 196 16.85 6.97 0.63
C ALA A 196 18.11 6.88 1.50
N TRP A 197 17.96 6.93 2.82
CA TRP A 197 19.07 6.75 3.75
C TRP A 197 19.65 5.33 3.69
N LEU A 198 18.81 4.29 3.71
CA LEU A 198 19.23 2.89 3.57
C LEU A 198 20.02 2.62 2.27
N GLY A 199 19.68 3.32 1.19
CA GLY A 199 20.30 3.19 -0.13
C GLY A 199 21.55 4.06 -0.37
N SER A 200 22.22 4.61 0.65
CA SER A 200 23.41 5.44 0.41
C SER A 200 24.71 4.90 1.01
N THR A 201 24.64 3.99 1.99
CA THR A 201 25.84 3.48 2.66
C THR A 201 25.59 2.11 3.31
N SER A 202 26.06 1.04 2.66
CA SER A 202 26.26 -0.31 3.25
C SER A 202 25.02 -0.94 3.94
N THR A 203 24.27 -1.73 3.18
CA THR A 203 23.09 -2.50 3.61
C THR A 203 23.46 -3.64 4.58
N SER A 204 23.91 -3.30 5.78
CA SER A 204 24.07 -4.29 6.86
C SER A 204 22.70 -4.67 7.44
N HIS A 205 22.54 -5.91 7.91
CA HIS A 205 21.34 -6.33 8.66
C HIS A 205 20.98 -5.35 9.78
N GLY A 206 21.99 -4.71 10.39
CA GLY A 206 21.81 -3.69 11.42
C GLY A 206 21.09 -2.44 10.91
N SER A 207 21.49 -1.87 9.78
CA SER A 207 20.86 -0.65 9.26
C SER A 207 19.39 -0.89 8.87
N TRP A 208 19.08 -2.05 8.30
CA TRP A 208 17.71 -2.48 8.02
C TRP A 208 16.85 -2.59 9.29
N VAL A 209 17.34 -3.30 10.33
CA VAL A 209 16.63 -3.39 11.62
C VAL A 209 16.44 -2.01 12.24
N THR A 210 17.44 -1.13 12.14
CA THR A 210 17.35 0.24 12.68
C THR A 210 16.25 1.03 11.97
N ALA A 211 16.13 0.89 10.66
CA ALA A 211 15.04 1.50 9.89
C ALA A 211 13.67 0.93 10.28
N VAL A 212 13.54 -0.39 10.49
CA VAL A 212 12.30 -1.00 11.05
C VAL A 212 11.92 -0.33 12.36
N VAL A 213 12.87 -0.27 13.30
CA VAL A 213 12.64 0.29 14.63
C VAL A 213 12.24 1.76 14.55
N ILE A 214 12.89 2.57 13.71
CA ILE A 214 12.55 3.98 13.52
C ILE A 214 11.14 4.12 12.94
N ALA A 215 10.79 3.36 11.90
CA ALA A 215 9.47 3.42 11.27
C ALA A 215 8.34 3.06 12.27
N VAL A 216 8.55 1.99 13.06
CA VAL A 216 7.61 1.58 14.11
C VAL A 216 7.52 2.65 15.20
N ALA A 217 8.65 3.16 15.69
CA ALA A 217 8.68 4.16 16.75
C ALA A 217 7.97 5.47 16.33
N VAL A 218 8.24 5.96 15.12
CA VAL A 218 7.58 7.13 14.55
C VAL A 218 6.08 6.88 14.46
N THR A 219 5.65 5.76 13.87
CA THR A 219 4.22 5.44 13.73
C THR A 219 3.50 5.35 15.08
N VAL A 220 4.13 4.71 16.07
CA VAL A 220 3.59 4.60 17.44
C VAL A 220 3.50 5.96 18.10
N ALA A 221 4.58 6.75 18.11
CA ALA A 221 4.60 8.08 18.70
C ALA A 221 3.51 8.99 18.11
N LEU A 222 3.25 8.82 16.82
CA LEU A 222 2.26 9.54 16.06
C LEU A 222 0.83 9.07 16.36
N ALA A 223 0.62 7.76 16.46
CA ALA A 223 -0.64 7.17 16.89
C ALA A 223 -1.02 7.63 18.32
N TRP A 224 -0.05 7.91 19.20
CA TRP A 224 -0.32 8.48 20.52
C TRP A 224 -0.90 9.91 20.47
N ARG A 225 -0.63 10.68 19.43
CA ARG A 225 -1.14 12.06 19.27
C ARG A 225 -2.57 12.14 18.73
N LEU A 226 -3.11 11.02 18.24
CA LEU A 226 -4.42 10.95 17.64
C LEU A 226 -5.54 10.56 18.61
N PRO A 227 -6.81 10.78 18.26
CA PRO A 227 -7.94 10.12 18.92
C PRO A 227 -7.80 8.59 18.91
N GLN A 228 -8.49 7.92 19.84
CA GLN A 228 -8.32 6.47 20.03
C GLN A 228 -8.75 5.65 18.80
N HIS A 229 -9.78 6.08 18.08
CA HIS A 229 -10.29 5.38 16.91
C HIS A 229 -9.33 5.49 15.71
N ASP A 230 -8.83 6.69 15.43
CA ASP A 230 -7.95 6.92 14.28
C ASP A 230 -6.57 6.28 14.48
N ALA A 231 -6.08 6.29 15.72
CA ALA A 231 -4.84 5.60 16.09
C ALA A 231 -4.92 4.07 15.86
N ARG A 232 -6.07 3.44 16.13
CA ARG A 232 -6.26 2.00 15.89
C ARG A 232 -6.15 1.67 14.41
N PHE A 233 -6.72 2.52 13.55
CA PHE A 233 -6.68 2.30 12.11
C PHE A 233 -5.27 2.40 11.54
N ILE A 234 -4.50 3.42 11.97
CA ILE A 234 -3.10 3.59 11.55
C ILE A 234 -2.23 2.43 12.01
N LEU A 235 -2.38 1.99 13.27
CA LEU A 235 -1.65 0.85 13.80
C LEU A 235 -2.06 -0.48 13.15
N ALA A 236 -3.33 -0.63 12.74
CA ALA A 236 -3.76 -1.74 11.92
C ALA A 236 -3.14 -1.69 10.51
N GLY A 237 -3.07 -0.52 9.87
CA GLY A 237 -2.36 -0.31 8.62
C GLY A 237 -0.87 -0.68 8.71
N LEU A 238 -0.22 -0.34 9.82
CA LEU A 238 1.16 -0.75 10.13
C LEU A 238 1.31 -2.27 10.20
N ALA A 239 0.43 -2.94 10.95
CA ALA A 239 0.45 -4.39 11.07
C ALA A 239 0.18 -5.11 9.73
N ILE A 240 -0.76 -4.59 8.94
CA ILE A 240 -1.08 -5.11 7.61
C ILE A 240 0.12 -4.95 6.66
N GLY A 241 0.79 -3.79 6.71
CA GLY A 241 2.03 -3.56 5.97
C GLY A 241 3.15 -4.53 6.38
N ALA A 242 3.29 -4.80 7.68
CA ALA A 242 4.29 -5.75 8.18
C ALA A 242 4.07 -7.19 7.69
N VAL A 243 2.82 -7.63 7.54
CA VAL A 243 2.53 -8.97 6.97
C VAL A 243 2.82 -9.05 5.47
N SER A 244 2.89 -7.92 4.75
CA SER A 244 3.20 -7.93 3.31
C SER A 244 4.66 -8.29 2.98
N ILE A 245 5.53 -8.39 4.00
CA ILE A 245 6.97 -8.70 3.88
C ILE A 245 7.21 -10.16 3.47
N SER A 246 6.35 -11.05 3.92
CA SER A 246 6.41 -12.47 3.56
C SER A 246 5.85 -12.67 2.16
N SER A 247 6.70 -13.10 1.23
CA SER A 247 6.35 -13.36 -0.17
C SER A 247 5.28 -14.45 -0.26
N ILE A 248 4.14 -14.11 -0.87
CA ILE A 248 3.08 -15.07 -1.18
C ILE A 248 3.28 -15.55 -2.62
N SER A 249 3.67 -16.81 -2.81
CA SER A 249 3.67 -17.43 -4.13
C SER A 249 2.29 -18.02 -4.41
N PHE A 250 1.59 -17.46 -5.39
CA PHE A 250 0.37 -18.06 -5.91
C PHE A 250 0.73 -18.93 -7.12
N SER A 251 0.06 -20.08 -7.26
CA SER A 251 0.13 -20.89 -8.48
C SER A 251 -1.10 -20.62 -9.34
N SER A 252 -0.91 -20.57 -10.67
CA SER A 252 -1.98 -20.50 -11.66
C SER A 252 -2.96 -21.67 -11.55
N ASP A 253 -2.52 -22.80 -10.99
CA ASP A 253 -3.32 -24.01 -10.84
C ASP A 253 -4.30 -23.92 -9.65
N TRP A 254 -4.18 -22.89 -8.80
CA TRP A 254 -4.99 -22.72 -7.60
C TRP A 254 -6.26 -21.89 -7.87
N THR A 255 -7.04 -22.29 -8.87
CA THR A 255 -8.31 -21.62 -9.22
C THR A 255 -9.32 -21.59 -8.06
N TRP A 256 -9.24 -22.54 -7.13
CA TRP A 256 -10.05 -22.60 -5.90
C TRP A 256 -9.64 -21.55 -4.85
N ALA A 257 -8.42 -21.01 -4.89
CA ALA A 257 -7.92 -20.08 -3.89
C ALA A 257 -8.63 -18.72 -3.97
N VAL A 258 -9.02 -18.28 -5.17
CA VAL A 258 -9.71 -17.00 -5.38
C VAL A 258 -11.06 -16.93 -4.63
N PRO A 259 -12.01 -17.88 -4.83
CA PRO A 259 -13.26 -17.86 -4.07
C PRO A 259 -13.03 -18.09 -2.57
N ALA A 260 -12.02 -18.88 -2.18
CA ALA A 260 -11.69 -19.11 -0.77
C ALA A 260 -11.21 -17.82 -0.07
N VAL A 261 -10.31 -17.06 -0.70
CA VAL A 261 -9.84 -15.75 -0.22
C VAL A 261 -11.02 -14.78 -0.09
N GLY A 262 -11.90 -14.73 -1.10
CA GLY A 262 -13.10 -13.88 -1.07
C GLY A 262 -14.04 -14.24 0.08
N ALA A 263 -14.31 -15.52 0.30
CA ALA A 263 -15.17 -16.00 1.38
C ALA A 263 -14.58 -15.71 2.77
N ALA A 264 -13.28 -15.98 2.96
CA ALA A 264 -12.59 -15.71 4.21
C ALA A 264 -12.56 -14.20 4.54
N LEU A 265 -12.32 -13.35 3.53
CA LEU A 265 -12.38 -11.90 3.67
C LEU A 265 -13.77 -11.43 4.09
N ALA A 266 -14.81 -11.89 3.37
CA ALA A 266 -16.19 -11.55 3.67
C ALA A 266 -16.60 -11.98 5.09
N LEU A 267 -16.17 -13.16 5.54
CA LEU A 267 -16.42 -13.65 6.89
C LEU A 267 -15.72 -12.78 7.94
N GLY A 268 -14.44 -12.43 7.72
CA GLY A 268 -13.71 -11.51 8.60
C GLY A 268 -14.41 -10.16 8.74
N VAL A 269 -14.89 -9.60 7.62
CA VAL A 269 -15.66 -8.34 7.61
C VAL A 269 -16.98 -8.47 8.36
N ALA A 270 -17.75 -9.53 8.10
CA ALA A 270 -19.05 -9.75 8.74
C ALA A 270 -18.91 -9.87 10.27
N VAL A 271 -17.87 -10.60 10.73
CA VAL A 271 -17.58 -10.75 12.15
C VAL A 271 -17.12 -9.43 12.76
N GLY A 272 -16.12 -8.75 12.16
CA GLY A 272 -15.60 -7.47 12.67
C GLY A 272 -16.63 -6.34 12.63
N TRP A 273 -17.57 -6.37 11.68
CA TRP A 273 -18.69 -5.44 11.61
C TRP A 273 -19.63 -5.58 12.81
N LYS A 274 -20.02 -6.84 13.11
CA LYS A 274 -20.96 -7.16 14.19
C LYS A 274 -20.31 -7.07 15.57
N ARG A 275 -19.04 -7.46 15.70
CA ARG A 275 -18.29 -7.49 16.95
C ARG A 275 -16.87 -6.98 16.71
N PRO A 276 -16.56 -5.73 17.08
CA PRO A 276 -15.22 -5.18 16.88
C PRO A 276 -14.21 -5.88 17.79
N MET A 277 -13.32 -6.67 17.20
CA MET A 277 -12.29 -7.47 17.88
C MET A 277 -10.89 -7.16 17.32
N PRO A 278 -10.37 -5.94 17.50
CA PRO A 278 -9.11 -5.51 16.88
C PRO A 278 -7.91 -6.37 17.29
N GLN A 279 -7.88 -6.84 18.55
CA GLN A 279 -6.80 -7.70 19.05
C GLN A 279 -6.79 -9.07 18.39
N LEU A 280 -7.97 -9.64 18.09
CA LEU A 280 -8.07 -10.92 17.41
C LEU A 280 -7.56 -10.81 15.97
N GLY A 281 -7.94 -9.74 15.26
CA GLY A 281 -7.48 -9.50 13.89
C GLY A 281 -5.96 -9.34 13.81
N LEU A 282 -5.38 -8.54 14.71
CA LEU A 282 -3.94 -8.35 14.79
C LEU A 282 -3.21 -9.63 15.24
N GLY A 283 -3.79 -10.39 16.17
CA GLY A 283 -3.26 -11.68 16.59
C GLY A 283 -3.19 -12.67 15.43
N LEU A 284 -4.24 -12.75 14.61
CA LEU A 284 -4.25 -13.60 13.41
C LEU A 284 -3.22 -13.13 12.37
N LEU A 285 -3.03 -11.82 12.19
CA LEU A 285 -1.95 -11.29 11.34
C LEU A 285 -0.56 -11.73 11.85
N ALA A 286 -0.33 -11.72 13.16
CA ALA A 286 0.93 -12.20 13.73
C ALA A 286 1.12 -13.71 13.51
N VAL A 287 0.05 -14.52 13.62
CA VAL A 287 0.08 -15.95 13.32
C VAL A 287 0.41 -16.19 11.84
N THR A 288 -0.21 -15.42 10.92
CA THR A 288 0.13 -15.48 9.49
C THR A 288 1.60 -15.14 9.26
N ALA A 289 2.13 -14.09 9.87
CA ALA A 289 3.54 -13.76 9.72
C ALA A 289 4.45 -14.89 10.26
N LEU A 290 4.16 -15.44 11.45
CA LEU A 290 4.91 -16.56 12.03
C LEU A 290 4.87 -17.83 11.17
N SER A 291 3.79 -18.03 10.41
CA SER A 291 3.68 -19.18 9.51
C SER A 291 4.83 -19.23 8.49
N GLY A 292 5.45 -18.09 8.16
CA GLY A 292 6.63 -18.03 7.29
C GLY A 292 7.87 -18.76 7.83
N LEU A 293 7.86 -19.20 9.09
CA LEU A 293 8.87 -20.09 9.68
C LEU A 293 8.54 -21.58 9.54
N LEU A 294 7.35 -21.91 9.04
CA LEU A 294 6.80 -23.25 8.93
C LEU A 294 6.90 -23.78 7.50
N ASP A 295 6.51 -25.04 7.31
CA ASP A 295 6.53 -25.72 6.02
C ASP A 295 5.53 -25.12 5.01
N ALA A 296 5.77 -25.34 3.71
CA ALA A 296 5.09 -24.70 2.58
C ALA A 296 3.56 -24.94 2.54
N ALA A 297 3.09 -26.07 3.06
CA ALA A 297 1.65 -26.34 3.15
C ALA A 297 0.95 -25.46 4.18
N LEU A 298 1.59 -25.22 5.34
CA LEU A 298 1.04 -24.42 6.43
C LEU A 298 1.06 -22.92 6.11
N THR A 299 2.11 -22.45 5.44
CA THR A 299 2.14 -21.09 4.90
C THR A 299 1.01 -20.86 3.91
N THR A 300 0.79 -21.79 2.97
CA THR A 300 -0.28 -21.70 1.98
C THR A 300 -1.66 -21.55 2.64
N VAL A 301 -1.98 -22.38 3.63
CA VAL A 301 -3.25 -22.28 4.37
C VAL A 301 -3.37 -20.94 5.09
N ALA A 302 -2.28 -20.45 5.69
CA ALA A 302 -2.26 -19.17 6.37
C ALA A 302 -2.53 -17.99 5.41
N TYR A 303 -1.95 -17.99 4.20
CA TYR A 303 -2.16 -16.92 3.22
C TYR A 303 -3.50 -16.97 2.48
N VAL A 304 -4.04 -18.17 2.25
CA VAL A 304 -5.32 -18.34 1.54
C VAL A 304 -6.52 -18.13 2.46
N PHE A 305 -6.44 -18.53 3.73
CA PHE A 305 -7.59 -18.47 4.65
C PHE A 305 -7.40 -17.49 5.81
N VAL A 306 -6.26 -17.56 6.51
CA VAL A 306 -6.07 -16.80 7.76
C VAL A 306 -5.81 -15.32 7.48
N LEU A 307 -4.95 -14.99 6.51
CA LEU A 307 -4.66 -13.63 6.10
C LEU A 307 -5.91 -12.84 5.67
N PRO A 308 -6.73 -13.29 4.72
CA PRO A 308 -7.89 -12.53 4.28
C PRO A 308 -8.93 -12.36 5.39
N LEU A 309 -9.11 -13.40 6.22
CA LEU A 309 -9.97 -13.31 7.41
C LEU A 309 -9.46 -12.28 8.41
N ALA A 310 -8.16 -12.28 8.70
CA ALA A 310 -7.51 -11.33 9.59
C ALA A 310 -7.60 -9.89 9.07
N LEU A 311 -7.41 -9.68 7.77
CA LEU A 311 -7.57 -8.39 7.10
C LEU A 311 -9.00 -7.86 7.25
N GLY A 312 -9.99 -8.67 6.86
CA GLY A 312 -11.40 -8.30 6.97
C GLY A 312 -11.79 -7.93 8.39
N LEU A 313 -11.33 -8.72 9.37
CA LEU A 313 -11.63 -8.53 10.77
C LEU A 313 -10.91 -7.31 11.37
N ALA A 314 -9.61 -7.13 11.09
CA ALA A 314 -8.83 -5.99 11.58
C ALA A 314 -9.36 -4.66 11.03
N VAL A 315 -9.61 -4.58 9.72
CA VAL A 315 -10.12 -3.38 9.05
C VAL A 315 -11.53 -3.04 9.54
N ALA A 316 -12.45 -4.00 9.58
CA ALA A 316 -13.82 -3.75 10.06
C ALA A 316 -13.90 -3.39 11.55
N SER A 317 -12.98 -3.92 12.37
CA SER A 317 -12.91 -3.65 13.81
C SER A 317 -12.20 -2.34 14.18
N CYS A 318 -11.34 -1.81 13.29
CA CYS A 318 -10.52 -0.63 13.54
C CYS A 318 -10.97 0.62 12.76
N MET A 319 -12.16 0.61 12.15
CA MET A 319 -12.64 1.74 11.34
C MET A 319 -12.56 3.07 12.09
N PRO A 320 -11.89 4.09 11.50
CA PRO A 320 -11.75 5.41 12.10
C PRO A 320 -13.06 6.19 11.99
N VAL A 321 -13.17 7.28 12.75
CA VAL A 321 -14.32 8.20 12.65
C VAL A 321 -14.06 9.24 11.55
N ALA A 322 -12.79 9.61 11.35
CA ALA A 322 -12.39 10.58 10.35
C ALA A 322 -12.12 9.95 8.96
N VAL A 323 -12.74 10.49 7.91
CA VAL A 323 -12.56 10.03 6.52
C VAL A 323 -11.11 10.22 6.04
N GLY A 324 -10.44 11.29 6.50
CA GLY A 324 -9.03 11.54 6.21
C GLY A 324 -8.09 10.45 6.75
N ALA A 325 -8.46 9.79 7.86
CA ALA A 325 -7.72 8.65 8.40
C ALA A 325 -7.89 7.39 7.53
N VAL A 326 -9.02 7.23 6.85
CA VAL A 326 -9.25 6.11 5.91
C VAL A 326 -8.36 6.26 4.67
N ALA A 327 -8.32 7.46 4.07
CA ALA A 327 -7.51 7.70 2.88
C ALA A 327 -6.01 7.62 3.16
N SER A 328 -5.52 8.23 4.23
CA SER A 328 -4.11 8.16 4.62
C SER A 328 -3.71 6.79 5.15
N GLY A 329 -4.53 6.19 6.02
CA GLY A 329 -4.24 4.89 6.64
C GLY A 329 -4.37 3.70 5.70
N SER A 330 -5.23 3.77 4.69
CA SER A 330 -5.34 2.70 3.68
C SER A 330 -4.15 2.66 2.72
N VAL A 331 -3.42 3.76 2.58
CA VAL A 331 -2.18 3.82 1.77
C VAL A 331 -0.94 3.48 2.60
N LEU A 332 -1.04 3.36 3.93
CA LEU A 332 0.11 2.96 4.76
C LEU A 332 0.77 1.64 4.33
N PRO A 333 0.02 0.58 3.96
CA PRO A 333 0.62 -0.64 3.41
C PRO A 333 1.45 -0.40 2.14
N PHE A 334 1.15 0.61 1.32
CA PHE A 334 1.99 1.00 0.17
C PHE A 334 3.27 1.69 0.60
N THR A 335 3.24 2.43 1.70
CA THR A 335 4.41 3.16 2.20
C THR A 335 5.32 2.31 3.09
N LEU A 336 4.85 1.14 3.52
CA LEU A 336 5.55 0.19 4.39
C LEU A 336 6.14 -1.00 3.61
N THR A 337 6.00 -1.03 2.28
CA THR A 337 6.76 -1.94 1.41
C THR A 337 8.28 -1.79 1.55
N LEU A 338 8.73 -0.77 2.29
CA LEU A 338 10.09 -0.61 2.84
C LEU A 338 10.79 -1.90 3.30
N PHE A 339 10.04 -2.90 3.78
CA PHE A 339 10.63 -4.12 4.33
C PHE A 339 10.57 -5.32 3.39
N SER A 340 9.81 -5.24 2.28
CA SER A 340 9.75 -6.30 1.26
C SER A 340 10.77 -6.09 0.14
N VAL A 341 11.31 -4.88 -0.03
CA VAL A 341 12.22 -4.53 -1.14
C VAL A 341 13.43 -3.76 -0.58
N SER A 342 14.65 -4.29 -0.70
CA SER A 342 15.85 -3.48 -0.50
C SER A 342 16.15 -2.66 -1.74
N ALA A 343 16.73 -1.49 -1.52
CA ALA A 343 17.63 -0.86 -2.48
C ALA A 343 18.91 -1.70 -2.60
N THR A 344 18.86 -2.85 -3.29
CA THR A 344 20.02 -3.74 -3.48
C THR A 344 20.73 -3.54 -4.82
N PHE A 345 20.38 -2.50 -5.59
CA PHE A 345 21.07 -2.18 -6.83
C PHE A 345 22.37 -1.37 -6.65
N LEU A 346 22.87 -1.24 -5.42
CA LEU A 346 24.06 -0.46 -5.09
C LEU A 346 25.30 -1.33 -4.81
N ASP A 347 25.26 -2.64 -5.07
CA ASP A 347 26.43 -3.49 -4.93
C ASP A 347 27.27 -3.50 -6.24
N PRO A 348 28.45 -2.85 -6.26
CA PRO A 348 29.32 -2.84 -7.43
C PRO A 348 29.90 -4.23 -7.78
N VAL A 349 29.84 -5.21 -6.86
CA VAL A 349 30.41 -6.55 -7.09
C VAL A 349 29.53 -7.39 -8.03
N SER A 350 28.22 -7.12 -8.10
CA SER A 350 27.30 -7.78 -9.06
C SER A 350 27.32 -7.16 -10.47
N GLN A 351 28.21 -6.21 -10.77
CA GLN A 351 28.30 -5.50 -12.05
C GLN A 351 29.20 -6.16 -13.11
N GLU A 352 29.28 -7.49 -13.19
CA GLU A 352 29.89 -8.14 -14.37
C GLU A 352 28.91 -8.13 -15.55
N PHE A 353 28.77 -6.96 -16.19
CA PHE A 353 28.10 -6.83 -17.48
C PHE A 353 28.96 -7.47 -18.58
N GLY A 354 28.84 -8.79 -18.72
CA GLY A 354 29.28 -9.56 -19.88
C GLY A 354 28.10 -9.88 -20.80
N TRP A 355 28.34 -9.94 -22.10
CA TRP A 355 27.37 -10.53 -23.04
C TRP A 355 27.22 -12.03 -22.73
N SER A 356 26.20 -12.39 -21.96
CA SER A 356 25.84 -13.78 -21.70
C SER A 356 24.87 -14.25 -22.79
N THR A 357 25.24 -15.30 -23.51
CA THR A 357 24.38 -16.01 -24.49
C THR A 357 23.39 -16.97 -23.83
N ALA A 358 23.31 -16.98 -22.49
CA ALA A 358 22.34 -17.78 -21.75
C ALA A 358 20.97 -17.05 -21.74
N PRO A 359 19.85 -17.78 -21.67
CA PRO A 359 18.54 -17.15 -21.44
C PRO A 359 18.64 -16.28 -20.19
N LEU A 360 18.17 -15.03 -20.30
CA LEU A 360 18.07 -14.10 -19.18
C LEU A 360 17.35 -14.81 -18.02
N GLU A 361 18.09 -15.13 -16.94
CA GLU A 361 17.43 -15.48 -15.69
C GLU A 361 16.74 -14.21 -15.19
N GLU A 362 15.41 -14.28 -15.10
CA GLU A 362 14.56 -13.24 -14.51
C GLU A 362 15.00 -13.08 -13.05
N HIS A 363 15.86 -12.10 -12.79
CA HIS A 363 16.25 -11.73 -11.44
C HIS A 363 15.03 -11.07 -10.82
N GLY A 364 14.25 -11.86 -10.07
CA GLY A 364 13.12 -11.36 -9.30
C GLY A 364 13.52 -10.22 -8.35
N PRO A 365 12.54 -9.56 -7.71
CA PRO A 365 12.78 -8.34 -6.94
C PRO A 365 13.92 -8.57 -5.95
N ALA A 366 14.89 -7.66 -5.94
CA ALA A 366 16.02 -7.71 -5.04
C ALA A 366 15.51 -7.46 -3.60
N ALA A 367 15.01 -8.52 -2.99
CA ALA A 367 14.65 -8.57 -1.59
C ALA A 367 15.92 -8.39 -0.76
N VAL A 368 15.79 -7.78 0.42
CA VAL A 368 16.93 -7.75 1.35
C VAL A 368 17.29 -9.22 1.55
N THR A 369 18.54 -9.60 1.30
CA THR A 369 19.07 -10.93 1.64
C THR A 369 19.23 -11.07 3.15
N THR A 370 18.22 -10.62 3.90
CA THR A 370 18.01 -10.94 5.30
C THR A 370 17.54 -12.38 5.38
N PRO A 371 18.06 -13.17 6.34
CA PRO A 371 17.55 -14.51 6.57
C PRO A 371 16.04 -14.43 6.85
N ILE A 372 15.26 -15.29 6.18
CA ILE A 372 13.79 -15.43 6.34
C ILE A 372 13.35 -15.36 7.83
N PRO A 373 14.09 -15.97 8.79
CA PRO A 373 13.79 -15.81 10.21
C PRO A 373 13.76 -14.36 10.72
N LEU A 374 14.68 -13.50 10.27
CA LEU A 374 14.80 -12.11 10.75
C LEU A 374 13.62 -11.25 10.26
N THR A 375 13.18 -11.41 9.02
CA THR A 375 12.04 -10.67 8.46
C THR A 375 10.72 -11.09 9.11
N VAL A 376 10.53 -12.39 9.33
CA VAL A 376 9.36 -12.91 10.05
C VAL A 376 9.34 -12.41 11.51
N LEU A 377 10.49 -12.42 12.20
CA LEU A 377 10.59 -11.90 13.57
C LEU A 377 10.33 -10.39 13.64
N ALA A 378 10.85 -9.60 12.70
CA ALA A 378 10.60 -8.16 12.64
C ALA A 378 9.13 -7.83 12.34
N ALA A 379 8.50 -8.56 11.42
CA ALA A 379 7.08 -8.42 11.08
C ALA A 379 6.19 -8.72 12.28
N THR A 380 6.44 -9.86 12.93
CA THR A 380 5.68 -10.30 14.11
C THR A 380 5.86 -9.34 15.29
N ALA A 381 7.09 -8.90 15.57
CA ALA A 381 7.35 -7.88 16.58
C ALA A 381 6.59 -6.57 16.30
N THR A 382 6.57 -6.11 15.05
CA THR A 382 5.82 -4.91 14.64
C THR A 382 4.33 -5.04 14.91
N ILE A 383 3.73 -6.20 14.58
CA ILE A 383 2.32 -6.48 14.83
C ILE A 383 2.01 -6.54 16.33
N VAL A 384 2.90 -7.17 17.12
CA VAL A 384 2.77 -7.24 18.58
C VAL A 384 2.85 -5.85 19.21
N VAL A 385 3.76 -4.99 18.75
CA VAL A 385 3.85 -3.59 19.20
C VAL A 385 2.56 -2.82 18.86
N ALA A 386 2.04 -2.96 17.64
CA ALA A 386 0.77 -2.35 17.24
C ALA A 386 -0.41 -2.82 18.12
N MET A 387 -0.50 -4.13 18.38
CA MET A 387 -1.53 -4.72 19.24
C MET A 387 -1.42 -4.20 20.69
N SER A 388 -0.21 -4.17 21.24
CA SER A 388 0.07 -3.75 22.62
C SER A 388 -0.22 -2.27 22.82
N THR A 389 0.15 -1.43 21.86
CA THR A 389 -0.11 0.02 21.90
C THR A 389 -1.61 0.33 21.81
N ILE A 390 -2.36 -0.39 20.99
CA ILE A 390 -3.83 -0.30 20.96
C ILE A 390 -4.44 -0.66 22.31
N HIS A 391 -3.95 -1.73 22.94
CA HIS A 391 -4.42 -2.19 24.25
C HIS A 391 -4.11 -1.16 25.35
N LEU A 392 -2.85 -0.70 25.44
CA LEU A 392 -2.40 0.29 26.41
C LEU A 392 -3.20 1.60 26.31
N LYS A 393 -3.43 2.08 25.09
CA LYS A 393 -4.22 3.29 24.86
C LYS A 393 -5.68 3.13 25.30
N ARG A 394 -6.25 1.91 25.20
CA ARG A 394 -7.59 1.59 25.69
C ARG A 394 -7.69 1.53 27.20
N VAL A 395 -6.71 0.94 27.86
CA VAL A 395 -6.70 0.89 29.34
C VAL A 395 -6.54 2.29 29.91
N ARG A 396 -5.65 3.11 29.34
CA ARG A 396 -5.42 4.48 29.83
C ARG A 396 -6.66 5.36 29.71
N THR A 397 -7.43 5.26 28.62
CA THR A 397 -8.67 6.05 28.49
C THR A 397 -9.73 5.61 29.48
N ALA A 398 -9.81 4.31 29.82
CA ALA A 398 -10.77 3.79 30.79
C ALA A 398 -10.43 4.12 32.26
N VAL A 399 -9.18 4.46 32.58
CA VAL A 399 -8.74 4.83 33.95
C VAL A 399 -8.92 6.34 34.21
N VAL A 400 -8.98 7.16 33.15
CA VAL A 400 -9.08 8.62 33.25
C VAL A 400 -10.54 9.11 33.22
N THR A 401 -11.48 8.24 32.82
CA THR A 401 -12.93 8.44 32.91
C THR A 401 -13.46 7.79 34.18
#